data_AF-A0A2U1NAX6-F1
#
_entry.id   AF-A0A2U1NAX6-F1
#
_cell.length_a   1.000
_cell.length_b   1.000
_cell.length_c   1.000
_cell.angle_alpha   90.00
_cell.angle_beta   90.00
_cell.angle_gamma   90.00
#
_symmetry.space_group_name_H-M   'P 1'
#
loop_
_entity.id
_entity.type
_entity.pdbx_description
1 polymer ?
#
loop_
_entity_poly.entity_id
_entity_poly.type
_entity_poly.pdbx_seq_one_letter_code
_entity_poly.pdbx_strand_id
1 'polypeptide(L)'
;MNVQIALSEKGIEYENKGEDLSNKSSLLLEMNPVHKKNPIYKDAKKIWTTKGDEQEIAKKEYIDLLKVLEGQLGEKPYLIGDSFGYADIVLIPFSCWFYTLETMGKMSIEKECPKLVA
;
A
#
# COMPACT_ATOMS: atom_id res chain seq x y z
N MET A 1 -7.66 5.71 -1.39
CA MET A 1 -7.31 6.25 -0.06
C MET A 1 -6.21 7.32 -0.13
N ASN A 2 -5.14 7.16 -0.93
CA ASN A 2 -3.98 8.08 -1.00
C ASN A 2 -4.37 9.54 -1.28
N VAL A 3 -5.27 9.75 -2.24
CA VAL A 3 -5.69 11.09 -2.69
C VAL A 3 -6.55 11.80 -1.64
N GLN A 4 -7.36 11.04 -0.91
CA GLN A 4 -8.31 11.56 0.08
C GLN A 4 -7.60 12.06 1.34
N ILE A 5 -6.62 11.30 1.83
CA ILE A 5 -5.79 11.69 2.98
C ILE A 5 -4.98 12.94 2.62
N ALA A 6 -4.34 12.95 1.43
CA ALA A 6 -3.56 14.10 0.98
C ALA A 6 -4.38 15.39 0.82
N LEU A 7 -5.60 15.28 0.29
CA LEU A 7 -6.51 16.43 0.14
C LEU A 7 -7.00 16.92 1.50
N SER A 8 -7.28 16.00 2.43
CA SER A 8 -7.71 16.34 3.80
C SER A 8 -6.60 17.03 4.60
N GLU A 9 -5.37 16.53 4.53
CA GLU A 9 -4.19 17.16 5.16
C GLU A 9 -3.92 18.58 4.63
N LYS A 10 -4.19 18.82 3.35
CA LYS A 10 -4.07 20.15 2.74
C LYS A 10 -5.28 21.05 2.97
N GLY A 11 -6.32 20.56 3.67
CA GLY A 11 -7.57 21.30 3.88
C GLY A 11 -8.34 21.59 2.58
N ILE A 12 -8.13 20.79 1.54
CA ILE A 12 -8.80 20.96 0.24
C ILE A 12 -10.10 20.17 0.29
N GLU A 13 -11.23 20.86 0.16
CA GLU A 13 -12.52 20.19 0.00
C GLU A 13 -12.56 19.41 -1.32
N TYR A 14 -13.00 18.16 -1.25
CA TYR A 14 -13.11 17.29 -2.42
C TYR A 14 -14.39 16.47 -2.37
N GLU A 15 -14.97 16.21 -3.55
CA GLU A 15 -16.12 15.34 -3.70
C GLU A 15 -15.65 13.92 -4.02
N ASN A 16 -16.01 12.95 -3.18
CA ASN A 16 -15.72 11.55 -3.44
C ASN A 16 -16.78 10.96 -4.39
N LYS A 17 -16.42 10.83 -5.68
CA LYS A 17 -17.21 10.08 -6.66
C LYS A 17 -16.71 8.63 -6.70
N GLY A 18 -17.53 7.71 -6.20
CA GLY A 18 -17.25 6.28 -6.31
C GLY A 18 -17.28 5.83 -7.77
N GLU A 19 -16.22 5.15 -8.22
CA GLU A 19 -16.15 4.59 -9.57
C GLU A 19 -16.34 3.08 -9.59
N ASP A 20 -17.05 2.60 -10.61
CA ASP A 20 -17.11 1.18 -10.93
C ASP A 20 -15.86 0.78 -11.71
N LEU A 21 -15.05 -0.10 -11.12
CA LEU A 21 -13.81 -0.60 -11.72
C LEU A 21 -14.05 -1.57 -12.88
N SER A 22 -15.25 -2.15 -12.98
CA SER A 22 -15.68 -3.02 -14.09
C SER A 22 -16.11 -2.21 -15.31
N ASN A 23 -16.67 -1.02 -15.09
CA ASN A 23 -17.12 -0.09 -16.12
C ASN A 23 -16.58 1.32 -15.85
N LYS A 24 -15.28 1.48 -16.11
CA LYS A 24 -14.51 2.69 -15.77
C LYS A 24 -15.03 3.91 -16.52
N SER A 25 -15.05 5.05 -15.85
CA SER A 25 -15.47 6.31 -16.49
C SER A 25 -14.46 6.76 -17.54
N SER A 26 -14.92 7.54 -18.52
CA SER A 26 -14.09 8.13 -19.56
C SER A 26 -12.97 9.01 -18.97
N LEU A 27 -13.28 9.72 -17.89
CA LEU A 27 -12.35 10.55 -17.13
C LEU A 27 -11.21 9.73 -16.50
N LEU A 28 -11.50 8.54 -15.95
CA LEU A 28 -10.49 7.69 -15.33
C LEU A 28 -9.56 7.04 -16.36
N LEU A 29 -10.06 6.81 -17.58
CA LEU A 29 -9.25 6.34 -18.71
C LEU A 29 -8.34 7.44 -19.26
N GLU A 30 -8.82 8.67 -19.38
CA GLU A 30 -8.03 9.82 -19.86
C GLU A 30 -6.93 10.23 -18.87
N MET A 31 -7.21 10.16 -17.56
CA MET A 31 -6.26 10.54 -16.51
C MET A 31 -5.21 9.48 -16.18
N ASN A 32 -5.31 8.25 -16.72
CA ASN A 32 -4.39 7.16 -16.40
C ASN A 32 -3.54 6.65 -17.59
N PRO A 33 -2.77 7.52 -18.28
CA PRO A 33 -2.04 7.13 -19.49
C PRO A 33 -0.77 6.28 -19.23
N VAL A 34 -0.32 6.12 -17.98
CA VAL A 34 1.05 5.66 -17.67
C VAL A 34 1.06 4.67 -16.51
N HIS A 35 0.88 3.37 -16.75
CA HIS A 35 1.14 2.37 -15.73
C HIS A 35 2.65 2.11 -15.58
N LYS A 36 3.28 2.77 -14.59
CA LYS A 36 4.51 2.27 -13.95
C LYS A 36 4.12 1.65 -12.60
N LYS A 37 3.93 0.34 -12.61
CA LYS A 37 3.41 -0.47 -11.49
C LYS A 37 4.23 -0.25 -10.21
N ASN A 38 3.57 0.19 -9.14
CA ASN A 38 4.14 0.23 -7.80
C ASN A 38 4.45 -1.23 -7.36
N PRO A 39 5.71 -1.56 -6.98
CA PRO A 39 6.10 -2.91 -6.60
C PRO A 39 5.28 -3.46 -5.42
N ILE A 40 4.89 -2.60 -4.47
CA ILE A 40 4.08 -3.00 -3.29
C ILE A 40 2.73 -3.59 -3.73
N TYR A 41 2.06 -2.94 -4.70
CA TYR A 41 0.78 -3.42 -5.21
C TYR A 41 0.93 -4.70 -6.03
N LYS A 42 2.03 -4.84 -6.80
CA LYS A 42 2.29 -6.02 -7.61
C LYS A 42 2.40 -7.27 -6.74
N ASP A 43 3.16 -7.19 -5.66
CA ASP A 43 3.44 -8.35 -4.82
C ASP A 43 2.28 -8.67 -3.88
N ALA A 44 1.60 -7.64 -3.33
CA ALA A 44 0.33 -7.83 -2.61
C ALA A 44 -0.75 -8.49 -3.50
N LYS A 45 -0.84 -8.11 -4.79
CA LYS A 45 -1.77 -8.73 -5.73
C LYS A 45 -1.44 -10.20 -5.99
N LYS A 46 -0.16 -10.55 -6.11
CA LYS A 46 0.25 -11.96 -6.29
C LYS A 46 -0.16 -12.79 -5.08
N ILE A 47 0.08 -12.30 -3.85
CA ILE A 47 -0.31 -13.01 -2.62
C ILE A 47 -1.81 -13.34 -2.58
N TRP A 48 -2.65 -12.45 -3.13
CA TRP A 48 -4.09 -12.68 -3.27
C TRP A 48 -4.44 -13.65 -4.40
N THR A 49 -3.80 -13.52 -5.57
CA THR A 49 -4.26 -14.16 -6.81
C THR A 49 -3.66 -15.53 -7.07
N THR A 50 -2.45 -15.81 -6.56
CA THR A 50 -1.74 -17.07 -6.79
C THR A 50 -1.74 -17.95 -5.53
N LYS A 51 -1.65 -19.27 -5.73
CA LYS A 51 -1.56 -20.28 -4.66
C LYS A 51 -0.40 -21.22 -4.97
N GLY A 52 0.23 -21.77 -3.93
CA GLY A 52 1.40 -22.65 -4.07
C GLY A 52 2.72 -21.87 -4.02
N ASP A 53 3.75 -22.38 -4.70
CA ASP A 53 5.13 -21.88 -4.58
C ASP A 53 5.29 -20.40 -4.98
N GLU A 54 4.52 -19.93 -5.97
CA GLU A 54 4.51 -18.52 -6.36
C GLU A 54 3.99 -17.59 -5.26
N GLN A 55 3.08 -18.07 -4.41
CA GLN A 55 2.57 -17.31 -3.28
C GLN A 55 3.66 -17.15 -2.23
N GLU A 56 4.43 -18.20 -1.93
CA GLU A 56 5.54 -18.16 -0.97
C GLU A 56 6.67 -17.24 -1.43
N ILE A 57 7.02 -17.25 -2.72
CA ILE A 57 7.99 -16.31 -3.30
C ILE A 57 7.50 -14.87 -3.14
N ALA A 58 6.24 -14.60 -3.49
CA ALA A 58 5.66 -13.27 -3.36
C ALA A 58 5.59 -12.79 -1.90
N LYS A 59 5.31 -13.68 -0.94
CA LYS A 59 5.35 -13.35 0.50
C LYS A 59 6.75 -12.93 0.90
N LYS A 60 7.78 -13.66 0.49
CA LYS A 60 9.17 -13.33 0.80
C LYS A 60 9.58 -11.98 0.20
N GLU A 61 9.29 -11.76 -1.08
CA GLU A 61 9.53 -10.48 -1.76
C GLU A 61 8.83 -9.31 -1.03
N TYR A 62 7.59 -9.52 -0.58
CA TYR A 62 6.82 -8.53 0.15
C TYR A 62 7.40 -8.23 1.54
N ILE A 63 7.77 -9.26 2.31
CA ILE A 63 8.42 -9.11 3.63
C ILE A 63 9.75 -8.39 3.49
N ASP A 64 10.57 -8.76 2.51
CA ASP A 64 11.88 -8.11 2.29
C ASP A 64 11.70 -6.61 1.98
N LEU A 65 10.66 -6.26 1.21
CA LEU A 65 10.31 -4.87 0.93
C LEU A 65 9.84 -4.13 2.20
N LEU A 66 9.00 -4.76 3.03
CA LEU A 66 8.59 -4.21 4.31
C LEU A 66 9.78 -4.01 5.27
N LYS A 67 10.74 -4.93 5.32
CA LYS A 67 11.96 -4.80 6.14
C LYS A 67 12.83 -3.62 5.71
N VAL A 68 12.94 -3.38 4.40
CA VAL A 68 13.64 -2.19 3.88
C VAL A 68 12.93 -0.92 4.33
N LEU A 69 11.59 -0.89 4.29
CA LEU A 69 10.80 0.25 4.74
C LEU A 69 10.90 0.48 6.26
N GLU A 70 10.89 -0.59 7.05
CA GLU A 70 11.09 -0.53 8.49
C GLU A 70 12.49 0.03 8.82
N GLY A 71 13.51 -0.38 8.07
CA GLY A 71 14.86 0.19 8.18
C GLY A 71 14.93 1.68 7.82
N GLN A 72 14.12 2.13 6.85
CA GLN A 72 14.03 3.54 6.48
C GLN A 72 13.29 4.38 7.53
N LEU A 73 12.25 3.80 8.16
CA LEU A 73 11.50 4.43 9.24
C LEU A 73 12.40 4.60 10.49
N GLY A 74 13.14 3.57 10.86
CA GLY A 74 14.11 3.62 11.97
C GLY A 74 13.44 3.88 13.32
N GLU A 75 13.65 5.08 13.88
CA GLU A 75 12.99 5.58 15.10
C GLU A 75 12.17 6.86 14.84
N LYS A 76 12.00 7.22 13.56
CA LYS A 76 11.28 8.43 13.17
C LYS A 76 9.77 8.19 13.22
N PRO A 77 8.96 9.21 13.54
CA PRO A 77 7.51 9.10 13.52
C PRO A 77 6.94 8.91 12.11
N TYR A 78 7.63 9.41 11.07
CA TYR A 78 7.24 9.28 9.67
C TYR A 78 8.45 8.92 8.80
N LEU A 79 8.20 8.34 7.61
CA LEU A 79 9.26 7.90 6.70
C LEU A 79 10.11 9.06 6.16
N ILE A 80 9.53 10.26 6.08
CA ILE A 80 10.22 11.47 5.64
C ILE A 80 10.90 12.22 6.81
N GLY A 81 10.64 11.83 8.07
CA GLY A 81 11.21 12.48 9.25
C GLY A 81 10.16 12.85 10.28
N ASP A 82 10.14 14.11 10.69
CA ASP A 82 9.27 14.63 11.75
C ASP A 82 7.89 15.08 11.24
N SER A 83 7.70 15.15 9.92
CA SER A 83 6.46 15.58 9.29
C SER A 83 5.87 14.51 8.37
N PHE A 84 4.54 14.47 8.37
CA PHE A 84 3.76 13.63 7.47
C PHE A 84 4.02 14.00 6.01
N GLY A 85 4.42 13.02 5.19
CA GLY A 85 4.79 13.29 3.82
C GLY A 85 4.24 12.29 2.80
N TYR A 86 4.67 12.47 1.55
CA TYR A 86 4.19 11.68 0.42
C TYR A 86 4.44 10.17 0.58
N ALA A 87 5.57 9.78 1.19
CA ALA A 87 5.88 8.38 1.45
C ALA A 87 4.85 7.73 2.40
N ASP A 88 4.46 8.45 3.45
CA ASP A 88 3.46 7.99 4.43
C ASP A 88 2.08 7.86 3.80
N ILE A 89 1.68 8.84 2.96
CA ILE A 89 0.42 8.82 2.19
C ILE A 89 0.36 7.60 1.26
N VAL A 90 1.49 7.22 0.67
CA VAL A 90 1.55 6.05 -0.22
C VAL A 90 1.46 4.75 0.58
N LEU A 91 1.97 4.69 1.81
CA LEU A 91 2.07 3.47 2.61
C LEU A 91 0.87 3.18 3.51
N ILE A 92 0.23 4.19 4.10
CA ILE A 92 -0.95 4.05 4.96
C ILE A 92 -2.08 3.21 4.35
N PRO A 93 -2.47 3.37 3.07
CA PRO A 93 -3.49 2.51 2.45
C PRO A 93 -3.13 1.02 2.41
N PHE A 94 -1.83 0.67 2.42
CA PHE A 94 -1.41 -0.73 2.44
C PHE A 94 -1.57 -1.36 3.83
N SER A 95 -1.61 -0.59 4.92
CA SER A 95 -1.87 -1.14 6.25
C SER A 95 -3.27 -1.75 6.34
N CYS A 96 -4.28 -1.16 5.69
CA CYS A 96 -5.62 -1.75 5.58
C CYS A 96 -5.64 -3.10 4.86
N TRP A 97 -4.62 -3.38 4.04
CA TRP A 97 -4.48 -4.66 3.35
C TRP A 97 -3.71 -5.70 4.16
N PHE A 98 -3.01 -5.30 5.23
CA PHE A 98 -2.24 -6.23 6.07
C PHE A 98 -3.14 -7.33 6.62
N TYR A 99 -4.30 -7.00 7.18
CA TYR A 99 -5.26 -7.99 7.67
C TYR A 99 -5.64 -9.05 6.61
N THR A 100 -5.85 -8.61 5.36
CA THR A 100 -6.23 -9.52 4.27
C THR A 100 -5.04 -10.37 3.82
N LEU A 101 -3.84 -9.79 3.75
CA LEU A 101 -2.61 -10.50 3.42
C LEU A 101 -2.22 -11.50 4.51
N GLU A 102 -2.42 -11.18 5.78
CA GLU A 102 -2.18 -12.09 6.90
C GLU A 102 -3.16 -13.27 6.89
N THR A 103 -4.45 -13.00 6.66
CA THR A 103 -5.49 -14.03 6.61
C THR A 103 -5.32 -14.96 5.40
N MET A 104 -5.04 -14.41 4.22
CA MET A 104 -4.88 -15.18 2.97
C MET A 104 -3.50 -15.83 2.85
N GLY A 105 -2.46 -15.15 3.34
CA GLY A 105 -1.08 -15.60 3.29
C GLY A 105 -0.66 -16.46 4.48
N LYS A 106 -1.50 -16.59 5.52
CA LYS A 106 -1.17 -17.28 6.79
C LYS A 106 0.18 -16.82 7.36
N MET A 107 0.47 -15.53 7.22
CA MET A 107 1.68 -14.89 7.71
C MET A 107 1.29 -13.80 8.70
N SER A 108 2.22 -13.35 9.54
CA SER A 108 1.98 -12.24 10.47
C SER A 108 2.98 -11.14 10.16
N ILE A 109 2.47 -10.01 9.67
CA ILE A 109 3.26 -8.83 9.32
C ILE A 109 3.72 -8.14 10.60
N GLU A 110 2.88 -8.13 11.64
CA GLU A 110 3.23 -7.59 12.96
C GLU A 110 4.47 -8.27 13.56
N LYS A 111 4.64 -9.59 13.36
CA LYS A 111 5.83 -10.32 13.85
C LYS A 111 7.09 -10.01 13.06
N GLU A 112 6.96 -9.78 11.77
CA GLU A 112 8.11 -9.56 10.88
C GLU A 112 8.58 -8.11 10.88
N CYS A 113 7.65 -7.15 11.01
CA CYS A 113 7.90 -5.72 10.97
C CYS A 113 7.07 -4.97 12.03
N PRO A 114 7.38 -5.12 13.33
CA PRO A 114 6.58 -4.55 14.41
C PRO A 114 6.53 -3.03 14.39
N LYS A 115 7.58 -2.34 13.93
CA LYS A 115 7.60 -0.86 13.93
C LYS A 115 6.73 -0.25 12.83
N LEU A 116 6.39 -1.02 11.80
CA LEU A 116 5.49 -0.57 10.72
C LEU A 116 4.02 -0.72 11.08
N VAL A 117 3.71 -1.56 12.09
CA VAL A 117 2.34 -1.86 12.53
C VAL A 117 2.00 -1.15 13.85
N ALA A 118 3.01 -0.65 14.57
CA ALA A 118 2.89 0.06 15.84
C ALA A 118 2.14 1.40 15.76
#